data_AF-A0A2T2VIX8-F1
#
_entry.id   AF-A0A2T2VIX8-F1
#
_cell.length_a   1.000
_cell.length_b   1.000
_cell.length_c   1.000
_cell.angle_alpha   90.00
_cell.angle_beta   90.00
_cell.angle_gamma   90.00
#
_symmetry.space_group_name_H-M   'P 1'
#
loop_
_entity.id
_entity.type
_entity.pdbx_description
1 polymer ?
#
loop_
_entity_poly.entity_id
_entity_poly.type
_entity_poly.pdbx_seq_one_letter_code
_entity_poly.pdbx_strand_id
1 'polypeptide(L)'
;MAHPLGANFREFIGELRYQPIEKFRFKAKLIRASYGADSSGKNWGSDIFMPNQDQSGGLNVEKRLGNEMLQGVRQDVTLAELLITYEFWYNIKFDLNVVLRQMNSEVDSRDRTTVFGGIGLRWNIPHKSYDF
;
A
#
# COMPACT_ATOMS: atom_id res chain seq x y z
N MET A 1 11.47 9.52 9.18
CA MET A 1 10.53 9.18 8.08
C MET A 1 9.96 7.83 8.42
N ALA A 2 8.67 7.80 8.77
CA ALA A 2 7.98 6.59 9.22
C ALA A 2 7.41 5.83 8.00
N HIS A 3 7.25 4.52 8.13
CA HIS A 3 6.55 3.74 7.12
C HIS A 3 5.07 4.19 7.05
N PRO A 4 4.46 4.31 5.87
CA PRO A 4 3.06 4.74 5.73
C PRO A 4 2.07 3.84 6.48
N LEU A 5 2.44 2.58 6.74
CA LEU A 5 1.64 1.61 7.51
C LEU A 5 1.96 1.56 9.02
N GLY A 6 2.75 2.50 9.55
CA GLY A 6 3.06 2.58 10.98
C GLY A 6 4.15 1.61 11.43
N ALA A 7 4.12 1.23 12.72
CA ALA A 7 5.16 0.40 13.36
C ALA A 7 4.79 -1.08 13.47
N ASN A 8 3.53 -1.43 13.23
CA ASN A 8 2.96 -2.77 13.45
C ASN A 8 2.39 -3.37 12.15
N PHE A 9 3.26 -3.54 11.16
CA PHE A 9 2.88 -4.08 9.85
C PHE A 9 3.88 -5.12 9.34
N ARG A 10 3.38 -5.99 8.47
CA ARG A 10 4.17 -6.89 7.63
C ARG A 10 3.82 -6.62 6.19
N GLU A 11 4.82 -6.44 5.35
CA GLU A 11 4.63 -6.19 3.93
C GLU A 11 5.45 -7.15 3.07
N PHE A 12 4.87 -7.52 1.94
CA PHE A 12 5.53 -8.22 0.85
C PHE A 12 5.32 -7.43 -0.44
N ILE A 13 6.41 -7.11 -1.13
CA ILE A 13 6.40 -6.46 -2.43
C ILE A 13 7.08 -7.38 -3.45
N GLY A 14 6.35 -7.75 -4.49
CA GLY A 14 6.88 -8.42 -5.67
C GLY A 14 6.73 -7.51 -6.89
N GLU A 15 7.79 -7.38 -7.70
CA GLU A 15 7.74 -6.63 -8.94
C GLU A 15 8.37 -7.44 -10.08
N LEU A 16 7.63 -7.61 -11.16
CA LEU A 16 8.06 -8.27 -12.38
C LEU A 16 8.13 -7.26 -13.51
N ARG A 17 9.26 -7.23 -14.22
CA ARG A 17 9.47 -6.41 -15.41
C ARG A 17 9.82 -7.31 -16.59
N TYR A 18 9.17 -7.09 -17.72
CA TYR A 18 9.40 -7.85 -18.93
C TYR A 18 9.40 -6.93 -20.16
N GLN A 19 10.40 -7.08 -21.02
CA GLN A 19 10.57 -6.28 -22.24
C GLN A 19 10.89 -7.22 -23.40
N PRO A 20 9.88 -7.75 -24.11
CA PRO A 20 10.10 -8.70 -25.20
C PRO A 20 10.75 -8.05 -26.43
N ILE A 21 10.42 -6.78 -26.69
CA ILE A 21 11.00 -5.96 -27.75
C ILE A 21 11.27 -4.57 -27.18
N GLU A 22 12.21 -3.83 -27.76
CA GLU A 22 12.65 -2.53 -27.24
C GLU A 22 11.47 -1.56 -27.02
N LYS A 23 10.48 -1.60 -27.92
CA LYS A 23 9.29 -0.72 -27.90
C LYS A 23 8.23 -1.12 -26.87
N PHE A 24 8.26 -2.32 -26.31
CA PHE A 24 7.17 -2.82 -25.46
C PHE A 24 7.69 -3.17 -24.07
N ARG A 25 7.14 -2.54 -23.04
CA ARG A 25 7.49 -2.77 -21.64
C ARG A 25 6.27 -3.18 -20.85
N PHE A 26 6.40 -4.27 -20.11
CA PHE A 26 5.42 -4.74 -19.15
C PHE A 26 6.01 -4.62 -17.74
N LYS A 27 5.18 -4.16 -16.81
CA LYS A 27 5.49 -4.11 -15.39
C LYS A 27 4.27 -4.62 -14.63
N ALA A 28 4.45 -5.67 -13.84
CA ALA A 28 3.45 -6.14 -12.90
C ALA A 28 4.02 -5.95 -11.48
N LYS A 29 3.22 -5.38 -10.59
CA LYS A 29 3.59 -5.19 -9.19
C LYS A 29 2.49 -5.76 -8.30
N LEU A 30 2.90 -6.48 -7.27
CA LEU A 30 2.00 -7.01 -6.24
C LEU A 30 2.54 -6.60 -4.88
N ILE A 31 1.74 -5.85 -4.13
CA ILE A 31 2.00 -5.47 -2.76
C ILE A 31 0.95 -6.16 -1.89
N ARG A 32 1.37 -6.89 -0.87
CA ARG A 32 0.49 -7.42 0.16
C ARG A 32 1.00 -6.99 1.51
N ALA A 33 0.22 -6.17 2.19
CA ALA A 33 0.54 -5.67 3.50
C ALA A 33 -0.55 -6.05 4.51
N SER A 34 -0.13 -6.35 5.72
CA SER A 34 -1.00 -6.69 6.84
C SER A 34 -0.60 -5.82 8.02
N TYR A 35 -1.55 -5.13 8.63
CA TYR A 35 -1.30 -4.31 9.82
C TYR A 35 -2.42 -4.46 10.84
N GLY A 36 -2.09 -4.27 12.12
CA GLY A 36 -3.07 -4.24 13.21
C GLY A 36 -3.54 -2.80 13.43
N ALA A 37 -4.79 -2.50 13.09
CA ALA A 37 -5.38 -1.18 13.29
C ALA A 37 -5.77 -0.95 14.75
N ASP A 38 -5.61 0.29 15.21
CA ASP A 38 -5.93 0.67 16.58
C ASP A 38 -7.45 0.55 16.85
N SER A 39 -7.83 0.05 18.02
CA SER A 39 -9.24 -0.09 18.41
C SER A 39 -9.48 0.41 19.84
N SER A 40 -10.63 1.04 20.08
CA SER A 40 -11.12 1.42 21.40
C SER A 40 -10.16 2.29 22.25
N GLY A 41 -9.59 3.34 21.64
CA GLY A 41 -8.79 4.35 22.36
C GLY A 41 -7.40 3.88 22.81
N LYS A 42 -6.96 2.71 22.35
CA LYS A 42 -5.65 2.13 22.67
C LYS A 42 -4.78 2.12 21.42
N ASN A 43 -3.56 2.64 21.55
CA ASN A 43 -2.58 2.71 20.48
C ASN A 43 -1.83 1.36 20.39
N TRP A 44 -1.94 0.69 19.24
CA TRP A 44 -1.25 -0.53 18.86
C TRP A 44 -0.15 -0.29 17.82
N GLY A 45 0.21 0.97 17.59
CA GLY A 45 1.28 1.40 16.69
C GLY A 45 0.84 1.63 15.25
N SER A 46 -0.48 1.62 14.97
CA SER A 46 -1.04 1.96 13.66
C SER A 46 -1.07 3.47 13.44
N ASP A 47 -1.39 4.26 14.47
CA ASP A 47 -1.38 5.72 14.40
C ASP A 47 -0.11 6.31 15.04
N ILE A 48 0.77 6.83 14.20
CA ILE A 48 2.02 7.49 14.60
C ILE A 48 1.81 8.87 15.23
N PHE A 49 0.62 9.45 15.08
CA PHE A 49 0.26 10.77 15.64
C PHE A 49 -0.46 10.64 16.99
N MET A 50 -0.90 9.44 17.37
CA MET A 50 -1.59 9.22 18.63
C MET A 50 -0.59 9.13 19.79
N PRO A 51 -0.64 10.04 20.79
CA PRO A 51 0.29 10.01 21.91
C PRO A 51 0.07 8.77 22.78
N ASN A 52 1.17 8.12 23.17
CA ASN A 52 1.18 6.95 24.05
C ASN A 52 0.74 7.27 25.50
N GLN A 53 0.56 8.55 25.82
CA GLN A 53 0.09 9.06 27.10
C GLN A 53 -1.12 9.98 26.86
N ASP A 54 -2.17 9.79 27.64
CA ASP A 54 -3.28 10.74 27.72
C ASP A 54 -2.84 12.01 28.48
N GLN A 55 -3.57 13.11 28.31
CA GLN A 55 -3.37 14.38 29.01
C GLN A 55 -3.42 14.23 30.54
N SER A 56 -4.05 13.17 31.05
CA SER A 56 -4.13 12.82 32.47
C SER A 56 -2.92 12.02 33.00
N GLY A 57 -1.91 11.74 32.17
CA GLY A 57 -0.75 10.91 32.54
C GLY A 57 -1.02 9.39 32.53
N GLY A 58 -2.21 8.97 32.07
CA GLY A 58 -2.55 7.56 31.84
C GLY A 58 -1.87 7.02 30.58
N LEU A 59 -1.43 5.76 30.59
CA LEU A 59 -0.89 5.10 29.40
C LEU A 59 -2.03 4.73 28.45
N ASN A 60 -1.99 5.23 27.21
CA ASN A 60 -2.89 4.85 26.12
C ASN A 60 -2.38 3.64 25.33
N VAL A 61 -1.40 2.92 25.87
CA VAL A 61 -0.80 1.72 25.29
C VAL A 61 -1.27 0.52 26.10
N GLU A 62 -1.87 -0.49 25.46
CA GLU A 62 -2.44 -1.64 26.15
C GLU A 62 -1.38 -2.52 26.84
N LYS A 63 -0.17 -2.60 26.28
CA LYS A 63 0.95 -3.37 26.82
C LYS A 63 2.27 -2.62 26.70
N ARG A 64 3.01 -2.51 27.81
CA ARG A 64 4.38 -1.94 27.87
C ARG A 64 5.47 -2.94 27.46
N LEU A 65 5.19 -4.24 27.60
CA LEU A 65 6.11 -5.37 27.35
C LEU A 65 5.29 -6.55 26.80
N GLY A 66 5.88 -7.36 25.91
CA GLY A 66 5.20 -8.54 25.32
C GLY A 66 4.26 -8.22 24.15
N ASN A 67 4.63 -7.24 23.33
CA ASN A 67 3.90 -6.93 22.09
C ASN A 67 4.24 -7.98 21.03
N GLU A 68 3.22 -8.44 20.34
CA GLU A 68 3.29 -9.39 19.22
C GLU A 68 3.00 -8.63 17.92
N MET A 69 3.49 -9.16 16.81
CA MET A 69 3.25 -8.56 15.49
C MET A 69 1.77 -8.70 15.10
N LEU A 70 1.20 -7.68 14.47
CA LEU A 70 -0.21 -7.54 14.05
C LEU A 70 -1.25 -7.46 15.19
N GLN A 71 -0.88 -6.94 16.35
CA GLN A 71 -1.86 -6.67 17.42
C GLN A 71 -2.84 -5.55 17.08
N GLY A 72 -4.12 -5.69 17.45
CA GLY A 72 -5.20 -4.78 17.08
C GLY A 72 -6.19 -5.44 16.10
N VAL A 73 -7.02 -4.64 15.44
CA VAL A 73 -7.96 -5.15 14.42
C VAL A 73 -7.18 -5.43 13.15
N ARG A 74 -7.08 -6.69 12.75
CA ARG A 74 -6.26 -7.06 11.59
C ARG A 74 -6.86 -6.49 10.30
N GLN A 75 -6.01 -5.81 9.53
CA GLN A 75 -6.29 -5.29 8.20
C GLN A 75 -5.30 -5.88 7.20
N ASP A 76 -5.80 -6.53 6.16
CA ASP A 76 -5.03 -7.08 5.06
C ASP A 76 -5.30 -6.25 3.80
N VAL A 77 -4.27 -5.57 3.28
CA VAL A 77 -4.32 -4.77 2.05
C VAL A 77 -3.53 -5.49 0.96
N THR A 78 -4.18 -5.76 -0.16
CA THR A 78 -3.54 -6.29 -1.37
C THR A 78 -3.69 -5.29 -2.49
N LEU A 79 -2.58 -4.89 -3.11
CA LEU A 79 -2.52 -4.02 -4.28
C LEU A 79 -1.84 -4.76 -5.42
N ALA A 80 -2.54 -4.92 -6.53
CA ALA A 80 -1.99 -5.45 -7.77
C ALA A 80 -2.04 -4.36 -8.84
N GLU A 81 -0.90 -4.07 -9.44
CA GLU A 81 -0.75 -3.08 -10.50
C GLU A 81 -0.19 -3.74 -11.75
N LEU A 82 -0.81 -3.46 -12.89
CA LEU A 82 -0.32 -3.83 -14.21
C LEU A 82 -0.13 -2.55 -15.04
N LEU A 83 1.11 -2.33 -15.46
CA LEU A 83 1.50 -1.24 -16.33
C LEU A 83 2.06 -1.80 -17.64
N ILE A 84 1.48 -1.34 -18.74
CA ILE A 84 1.88 -1.64 -20.10
C ILE A 84 2.30 -0.33 -20.74
N THR A 85 3.53 -0.28 -21.24
CA THR A 85 4.07 0.89 -21.95
C THR A 85 4.52 0.49 -23.34
N TYR A 86 3.98 1.17 -24.34
CA TYR A 86 4.36 1.03 -25.73
C TYR A 86 5.00 2.30 -26.29
N GLU A 87 6.15 2.18 -26.93
CA GLU A 87 6.85 3.29 -27.56
C GLU A 87 6.56 3.33 -29.07
N PHE A 88 5.75 4.31 -29.47
CA PHE A 88 5.29 4.44 -30.86
C PHE A 88 6.34 5.11 -31.75
N TRP A 89 6.97 6.19 -31.27
CA TRP A 89 7.98 6.97 -32.00
C TRP A 89 8.90 7.70 -31.01
N TYR A 90 10.17 7.95 -31.34
CA TYR A 90 11.23 8.60 -30.54
C TYR A 90 10.76 9.21 -29.21
N ASN A 91 10.81 8.41 -28.12
CA ASN A 91 10.47 8.81 -26.74
C ASN A 91 8.99 9.18 -26.46
N ILE A 92 8.08 8.96 -27.40
CA ILE A 92 6.63 9.02 -27.24
C ILE A 92 6.12 7.65 -26.81
N LYS A 93 5.62 7.60 -25.57
CA LYS A 93 5.20 6.39 -24.88
C LYS A 93 3.71 6.46 -24.60
N PHE A 94 2.99 5.42 -25.01
CA PHE A 94 1.62 5.18 -24.61
C PHE A 94 1.61 4.24 -23.41
N ASP A 95 0.95 4.66 -22.34
CA ASP A 95 0.79 3.91 -21.11
C ASP A 95 -0.64 3.44 -20.93
N LEU A 96 -0.79 2.19 -20.54
CA LEU A 96 -2.01 1.64 -19.97
C LEU A 96 -1.67 1.13 -18.57
N ASN A 97 -2.36 1.66 -17.57
CA ASN A 97 -2.18 1.30 -16.17
C ASN A 97 -3.51 0.85 -15.58
N VAL A 98 -3.48 -0.27 -14.85
CA VAL A 98 -4.63 -0.77 -14.10
C VAL A 98 -4.15 -1.18 -12.72
N VAL A 99 -4.83 -0.70 -11.69
CA VAL A 99 -4.57 -0.97 -10.28
C VAL A 99 -5.81 -1.54 -9.63
N LEU A 100 -5.62 -2.66 -8.95
CA LEU A 100 -6.60 -3.35 -8.13
C LEU A 100 -6.14 -3.25 -6.69
N ARG A 101 -6.95 -2.64 -5.83
CA ARG A 101 -6.69 -2.55 -4.40
C ARG A 101 -7.83 -3.20 -3.63
N GLN A 102 -7.51 -4.23 -2.86
CA GLN A 102 -8.41 -4.92 -1.95
C GLN A 102 -7.95 -4.66 -0.53
N MET A 103 -8.90 -4.30 0.34
CA MET A 103 -8.71 -4.14 1.77
C MET A 103 -9.73 -5.06 2.44
N ASN A 104 -9.22 -6.01 3.22
CA ASN A 104 -9.99 -6.95 4.01
C ASN A 104 -9.71 -6.67 5.49
N SER A 105 -10.76 -6.46 6.26
CA SER A 105 -10.70 -6.23 7.69
C SER A 105 -11.29 -7.43 8.42
N GLU A 106 -10.83 -7.66 9.64
CA GLU A 106 -11.53 -8.56 10.59
C GLU A 106 -12.99 -8.15 10.89
N VAL A 107 -13.39 -6.93 10.53
CA VAL A 107 -14.77 -6.46 10.56
C VAL A 107 -15.26 -6.31 9.13
N ASP A 108 -16.09 -7.25 8.66
CA ASP A 108 -16.62 -7.32 7.29
C ASP A 108 -17.19 -5.98 6.75
N SER A 109 -17.74 -5.14 7.63
CA SER A 109 -18.26 -3.80 7.25
C SER A 109 -17.19 -2.82 6.71
N ARG A 110 -15.90 -3.13 6.90
CA ARG A 110 -14.77 -2.30 6.47
C ARG A 110 -14.07 -2.85 5.23
N ASP A 111 -14.58 -3.93 4.66
CA ASP A 111 -14.04 -4.50 3.43
C ASP A 111 -14.27 -3.56 2.25
N ARG A 112 -13.21 -3.36 1.47
CA ARG A 112 -13.27 -2.47 0.30
C ARG A 112 -12.43 -3.00 -0.84
N THR A 113 -13.06 -3.17 -1.99
CA THR A 113 -12.37 -3.42 -3.25
C THR A 113 -12.51 -2.19 -4.14
N THR A 114 -11.37 -1.68 -4.60
CA THR A 114 -11.31 -0.52 -5.51
C THR A 114 -10.50 -0.91 -6.74
N VAL A 115 -11.05 -0.65 -7.91
CA VAL A 115 -10.36 -0.81 -9.18
C VAL A 115 -10.26 0.56 -9.82
N PHE A 116 -9.05 0.97 -10.17
CA PHE A 116 -8.81 2.21 -10.88
C PHE A 116 -7.73 2.00 -11.92
N GLY A 117 -7.77 2.78 -12.98
CA GLY A 117 -6.84 2.64 -14.08
C GLY A 117 -6.94 3.84 -14.99
N GLY A 118 -5.97 3.95 -15.90
CA GLY A 118 -5.87 5.06 -16.81
C GLY A 118 -5.03 4.72 -18.01
N ILE A 119 -5.24 5.51 -19.06
CA ILE A 119 -4.38 5.57 -20.23
C ILE A 119 -3.70 6.93 -20.26
N GLY A 120 -2.48 6.97 -20.76
CA GLY A 120 -1.71 8.21 -20.84
C GLY A 120 -0.74 8.22 -22.01
N LEU A 121 -0.55 9.41 -22.60
CA LEU A 121 0.54 9.66 -23.53
C LEU A 121 1.63 10.42 -22.78
N ARG A 122 2.88 9.94 -22.87
CA ARG A 122 4.04 10.58 -22.27
C ARG A 122 5.09 10.87 -23.33
N TRP A 123 5.70 12.03 -23.25
CA TRP A 123 6.87 12.37 -24.06
C TRP A 123 8.05 12.61 -23.13
N ASN A 124 9.05 11.72 -23.21
CA ASN A 124 10.32 11.85 -22.48
C ASN A 124 10.21 11.96 -20.94
N ILE A 125 9.10 11.52 -20.34
CA ILE A 125 8.86 11.60 -18.89
C ILE A 125 8.74 10.17 -18.30
N PRO A 126 9.42 9.87 -17.17
CA PRO A 126 9.28 8.58 -16.48
C PRO A 126 7.89 8.40 -15.87
N HIS A 127 7.51 7.15 -15.60
CA HIS A 127 6.16 6.86 -15.11
C HIS A 127 6.12 7.16 -13.62
N LYS A 128 5.11 7.89 -13.15
CA LYS A 128 4.93 8.16 -11.72
C LYS A 128 4.12 7.02 -11.11
N SER A 129 4.72 6.26 -10.20
CA SER A 129 3.96 5.29 -9.40
C SER A 129 3.21 5.98 -8.27
N TYR A 130 2.04 5.42 -7.95
CA TYR A 130 1.26 5.79 -6.77
C TYR A 130 1.27 4.58 -5.84
N ASP A 131 2.27 4.55 -4.98
CA ASP A 131 2.39 3.55 -3.92
C ASP A 131 1.91 4.25 -2.63
N PHE A 132 0.77 3.78 -2.10
CA PHE A 132 0.06 4.24 -0.88
C PHE A 132 -0.84 5.48 -0.99
#